data_AF-A0A534GI36-F1
#
_entry.id   AF-A0A534GI36-F1
#
_cell.length_a   1.000
_cell.length_b   1.000
_cell.length_c   1.000
_cell.angle_alpha   90.00
_cell.angle_beta   90.00
_cell.angle_gamma   90.00
#
_symmetry.space_group_name_H-M   'P 1'
#
loop_
_entity.id
_entity.type
_entity.pdbx_description
1 polymer ?
#
loop_
_entity_poly.entity_id
_entity_poly.type
_entity_poly.pdbx_seq_one_letter_code
_entity_poly.pdbx_strand_id
1 'polypeptide(L)'
;MHTTILRSIALVSLTLAAAPLPAQVESITVDAAAPTQPFPHFWERMFGSGRAVLSLRESYREDLRAVRAVTAVAYVRFHAILHDEVGVYSEDSKGE
;
A
#
# COMPACT_ATOMS: atom_id res chain seq x y z
N MET A 1 -31.69 -27.72 42.32
CA MET A 1 -30.34 -28.31 42.14
C MET A 1 -29.90 -28.38 40.68
N HIS A 2 -30.77 -28.80 39.74
CA HIS A 2 -30.40 -28.87 38.30
C HIS A 2 -30.09 -27.52 37.63
N THR A 3 -30.79 -26.44 38.00
CA THR A 3 -30.60 -25.10 37.40
C THR A 3 -29.31 -24.41 37.83
N THR A 4 -28.82 -24.70 39.04
CA THR A 4 -27.54 -24.20 39.55
C THR A 4 -26.37 -24.84 38.82
N ILE A 5 -26.45 -26.15 38.56
CA ILE A 5 -25.44 -26.91 37.81
C ILE A 5 -25.35 -26.41 36.36
N LEU A 6 -26.50 -26.17 35.71
CA LEU A 6 -26.54 -25.67 34.33
C LEU A 6 -25.94 -24.25 34.20
N ARG A 7 -26.16 -23.38 35.20
CA ARG A 7 -25.56 -22.04 35.27
C ARG A 7 -24.05 -22.09 35.50
N SER A 8 -23.58 -22.97 36.38
CA SER A 8 -22.15 -23.15 36.62
C SER A 8 -21.43 -23.69 35.38
N ILE A 9 -22.04 -24.63 34.65
CA ILE A 9 -21.49 -25.16 33.38
C ILE A 9 -21.45 -24.04 32.32
N ALA A 10 -22.51 -23.25 32.19
CA ALA A 10 -22.54 -22.13 31.24
C ALA A 10 -21.50 -21.04 31.55
N LEU A 11 -21.27 -20.72 32.83
CA LEU A 11 -20.21 -19.77 33.22
C LEU A 11 -18.80 -20.31 32.93
N VAL A 12 -18.54 -21.59 33.23
CA VAL A 12 -17.23 -22.21 32.96
C VAL A 12 -16.93 -22.25 31.46
N SER A 13 -17.92 -22.62 30.63
CA SER A 13 -17.80 -22.60 29.17
C SER A 13 -17.57 -21.19 28.61
N LEU A 14 -18.21 -20.17 29.19
CA LEU A 14 -18.01 -18.77 28.79
C LEU A 14 -16.61 -18.26 29.17
N THR A 15 -16.07 -18.68 30.32
CA THR A 15 -14.70 -18.30 30.73
C THR A 15 -13.61 -18.99 29.90
N LEU A 16 -13.84 -20.21 29.40
CA LEU A 16 -12.86 -20.94 28.60
C LEU A 16 -12.73 -20.39 27.17
N ALA A 17 -13.83 -19.87 26.61
CA ALA A 17 -13.84 -19.25 25.27
C ALA A 17 -13.22 -17.84 25.24
N ALA A 18 -13.02 -17.21 26.41
CA ALA A 18 -12.43 -15.87 26.53
C ALA A 18 -10.91 -15.90 26.84
N ALA A 19 -10.29 -17.09 26.88
CA ALA A 19 -8.85 -17.19 27.07
C ALA A 19 -8.11 -16.66 25.82
N PRO A 20 -7.15 -15.72 25.97
CA PRO A 20 -6.36 -15.27 24.84
C PRO A 20 -5.54 -16.43 24.29
N LEU A 21 -5.58 -16.62 22.97
CA LEU A 21 -4.68 -17.57 22.31
C LEU A 21 -3.24 -17.15 22.59
N PRO A 22 -2.33 -18.10 22.90
CA PRO A 22 -0.93 -17.78 23.03
C PRO A 22 -0.44 -17.16 21.71
N ALA A 23 0.20 -16.00 21.79
CA ALA A 23 0.84 -15.40 20.63
C ALA A 23 1.90 -16.37 20.10
N GLN A 24 1.85 -16.66 18.80
CA GLN A 24 2.85 -17.49 18.17
C GLN A 24 4.17 -16.71 18.11
N VAL A 25 5.18 -17.19 18.83
CA VAL A 25 6.53 -16.61 18.83
C VAL A 25 7.33 -17.28 17.72
N GLU A 26 7.67 -16.50 16.69
CA GLU A 26 8.59 -16.91 15.63
C GLU A 26 9.98 -16.34 15.91
N SER A 27 11.01 -17.20 15.89
CA SER A 27 12.40 -16.80 16.05
C SER A 27 13.08 -16.78 14.69
N ILE A 28 13.56 -15.62 14.25
CA ILE A 28 14.29 -15.44 12.99
C ILE A 28 15.76 -15.19 13.31
N THR A 29 16.64 -16.10 12.91
CA THR A 29 18.10 -15.95 13.04
C THR A 29 18.68 -15.41 11.74
N VAL A 30 19.47 -14.33 11.81
CA VAL A 30 20.12 -13.71 10.64
C VAL A 30 21.64 -13.82 10.80
N ASP A 31 22.31 -14.50 9.88
CA ASP A 31 23.78 -14.55 9.78
C ASP A 31 24.28 -13.49 8.79
N ALA A 32 24.93 -12.44 9.30
CA ALA A 32 25.46 -11.35 8.49
C ALA A 32 26.71 -11.73 7.67
N ALA A 33 27.31 -12.90 7.92
CA ALA A 33 28.48 -13.40 7.20
C ALA A 33 28.14 -14.40 6.09
N ALA A 34 26.86 -14.77 5.94
CA ALA A 34 26.42 -15.70 4.90
C ALA A 34 26.58 -15.11 3.48
N PRO A 35 26.76 -15.96 2.44
CA PRO A 35 26.81 -15.50 1.05
C PRO A 35 25.55 -14.70 0.65
N THR A 36 25.75 -13.58 -0.04
CA THR A 36 24.68 -12.67 -0.47
C THR A 36 24.38 -12.77 -1.96
N GLN A 37 23.20 -12.33 -2.37
CA GLN A 37 22.82 -12.13 -3.77
C GLN A 37 22.23 -10.73 -3.97
N PRO A 38 22.27 -10.17 -5.20
CA PRO A 38 21.61 -8.91 -5.48
C PRO A 38 20.11 -8.99 -5.15
N PHE A 39 19.62 -7.99 -4.41
CA PHE A 39 18.21 -7.82 -4.14
C PHE A 39 17.71 -6.62 -4.95
N PRO A 40 17.07 -6.82 -6.11
CA PRO A 40 16.64 -5.71 -6.95
C PRO A 40 15.43 -5.01 -6.32
N HIS A 41 15.59 -3.73 -5.95
CA HIS A 41 14.55 -2.89 -5.37
C HIS A 41 13.56 -2.35 -6.42
N PHE A 42 12.91 -3.24 -7.17
CA PHE A 42 12.02 -2.83 -8.26
C PHE A 42 10.71 -2.18 -7.75
N TRP A 43 10.27 -2.51 -6.53
CA TRP A 43 9.01 -2.05 -5.94
C TRP A 43 8.96 -0.54 -5.71
N GLU A 44 10.12 0.11 -5.51
CA GLU A 44 10.21 1.56 -5.27
C GLU A 44 10.54 2.36 -6.53
N ARG A 45 10.72 1.70 -7.68
CA ARG A 45 11.23 2.36 -8.89
C ARG A 45 10.13 3.00 -9.74
N MET A 46 8.90 2.51 -9.66
CA MET A 46 7.75 3.00 -10.43
C MET A 46 6.51 3.13 -9.56
N PHE A 47 5.84 4.27 -9.66
CA PHE A 47 4.52 4.47 -9.06
C PHE A 47 3.46 4.83 -10.11
N GLY A 48 2.21 4.46 -9.81
CA GLY A 48 1.06 4.89 -10.57
C GLY A 48 0.67 6.33 -10.23
N SER A 49 0.00 6.99 -11.17
CA SER A 49 -0.66 8.27 -10.97
C SER A 49 -2.01 8.26 -11.69
N GLY A 50 -2.84 9.27 -11.42
CA GLY A 50 -4.10 9.49 -12.14
C GLY A 50 -3.87 9.94 -13.59
N ARG A 51 -4.62 10.94 -14.04
CA ARG A 51 -4.42 11.51 -15.39
C ARG A 51 -3.20 12.42 -15.44
N ALA A 52 -2.62 12.56 -16.63
CA ALA A 52 -1.43 13.38 -16.88
C ALA A 52 -1.60 14.84 -16.40
N VAL A 53 -2.80 15.41 -16.53
CA VAL A 53 -3.08 16.79 -16.10
C VAL A 53 -2.77 17.06 -14.62
N LEU A 54 -2.84 16.04 -13.76
CA LEU A 54 -2.53 16.19 -12.33
C LEU A 54 -1.08 16.63 -12.13
N SER A 55 -0.16 16.22 -13.01
CA SER A 55 1.26 16.58 -12.94
C SER A 55 1.53 18.08 -13.10
N LEU A 56 0.56 18.84 -13.62
CA LEU A 56 0.64 20.29 -13.78
C LEU A 56 0.28 21.04 -12.50
N ARG A 57 -0.34 20.38 -11.52
CA ARG A 57 -0.75 20.99 -10.23
C ARG A 57 0.44 21.06 -9.30
N GLU A 58 0.65 22.20 -8.64
CA GLU A 58 1.79 22.34 -7.72
C GLU A 58 1.70 21.38 -6.52
N SER A 59 0.50 21.15 -5.97
CA SER A 59 0.32 20.19 -4.88
C SER A 59 0.80 18.78 -5.25
N TYR A 60 0.51 18.33 -6.48
CA TYR A 60 0.99 17.05 -6.99
C TYR A 60 2.52 17.03 -7.09
N ARG A 61 3.13 18.15 -7.51
CA ARG A 61 4.59 18.28 -7.66
C ARG A 61 5.27 18.30 -6.29
N GLU A 62 4.66 18.92 -5.29
CA GLU A 62 5.12 18.85 -3.89
C GLU A 62 5.09 17.42 -3.36
N ASP A 63 3.99 16.70 -3.56
CA ASP A 63 3.87 15.29 -3.18
C ASP A 63 4.93 14.43 -3.91
N LEU A 64 5.14 14.66 -5.21
CA LEU A 64 6.14 13.92 -5.98
C LEU A 64 7.58 14.20 -5.50
N ARG A 65 7.89 15.44 -5.09
CA ARG A 65 9.18 15.77 -4.46
C ARG A 65 9.34 15.06 -3.12
N ALA A 66 8.29 15.01 -2.31
CA ALA A 66 8.30 14.30 -1.02
C ALA A 66 8.53 12.80 -1.21
N VAL A 67 7.81 12.15 -2.14
CA VAL A 67 8.01 10.74 -2.49
C VAL A 67 9.44 10.50 -2.98
N ARG A 68 9.96 11.36 -3.86
CA ARG A 68 11.33 11.25 -4.36
C ARG A 68 12.39 11.44 -3.28
N ALA A 69 12.11 12.20 -2.22
CA ALA A 69 13.05 12.40 -1.12
C ALA A 69 13.25 11.15 -0.25
N VAL A 70 12.27 10.23 -0.24
CA VAL A 70 12.28 9.04 0.63
C VAL A 70 12.27 7.70 -0.11
N THR A 71 12.17 7.72 -1.44
CA THR A 71 12.15 6.52 -2.30
C THR A 71 13.09 6.65 -3.49
N ALA A 72 13.44 5.53 -4.11
CA ALA A 72 14.18 5.52 -5.38
C ALA A 72 13.29 5.65 -6.64
N VAL A 73 12.15 6.36 -6.56
CA VAL A 73 11.23 6.51 -7.71
C VAL A 73 11.96 7.11 -8.91
N ALA A 74 11.83 6.43 -10.05
CA ALA A 74 12.42 6.82 -11.33
C ALA A 74 11.36 7.03 -12.41
N TYR A 75 10.21 6.36 -12.30
CA TYR A 75 9.14 6.40 -13.29
C TYR A 75 7.78 6.67 -12.64
N VAL A 76 6.94 7.41 -13.34
CA VAL A 76 5.53 7.58 -13.00
C VAL A 76 4.69 7.16 -14.20
N ARG A 77 3.73 6.26 -13.97
CA ARG A 77 2.80 5.81 -15.00
C ARG A 77 1.44 6.44 -14.77
N PHE A 78 1.03 7.32 -15.67
CA PHE A 78 -0.28 8.01 -15.67
C PHE A 78 -1.09 7.67 -16.92
N HIS A 79 -2.35 8.07 -16.89
CA HIS A 79 -3.27 7.96 -18.02
C HIS A 79 -3.36 9.26 -18.81
N ALA A 80 -3.87 9.18 -20.04
CA ALA A 80 -4.48 10.33 -20.73
C ALA A 80 -3.52 11.51 -21.06
N ILE A 81 -2.29 11.21 -21.50
CA ILE A 81 -1.33 12.25 -21.90
C ILE A 81 -1.78 13.08 -23.11
N LEU A 82 -2.61 12.50 -23.98
CA LEU A 82 -3.17 13.16 -25.17
C LEU A 82 -4.62 13.60 -24.99
N HIS A 83 -5.10 13.71 -23.76
CA HIS A 83 -6.47 14.16 -23.51
C HIS A 83 -6.56 15.68 -23.62
N ASP A 84 -7.69 16.20 -24.10
CA ASP A 84 -7.93 17.63 -24.37
C ASP A 84 -7.62 18.56 -23.21
N GLU A 85 -7.78 18.10 -21.95
CA GLU A 85 -7.45 18.88 -20.75
C GLU A 85 -5.96 19.23 -20.63
N VAL A 86 -5.09 18.51 -21.33
CA VAL A 86 -3.64 18.78 -21.41
C VAL A 86 -3.34 19.83 -22.49
N GLY A 87 -4.22 20.00 -23.49
CA GLY A 87 -4.09 21.00 -24.55
C GLY A 87 -2.98 20.71 -25.56
N VAL A 88 -2.60 19.44 -25.74
CA VAL A 88 -1.53 19.04 -26.68
C VAL A 88 -1.96 19.18 -28.14
N TYR A 89 -3.24 18.95 -28.41
CA TYR A 89 -3.82 18.97 -29.75
C TYR A 89 -5.17 19.68 -29.73
N SER A 90 -5.43 20.47 -30.77
CA SER A 90 -6.71 21.12 -31.03
C SER A 90 -6.86 21.26 -32.54
N GLU A 91 -8.08 21.10 -33.03
CA GLU A 91 -8.43 21.39 -34.42
C GLU A 91 -9.26 22.68 -34.48
N ASP A 92 -9.11 23.43 -35.55
CA ASP A 92 -10.02 24.53 -35.85
C ASP A 92 -11.39 24.01 -36.36
N SER A 93 -12.30 24.93 -36.70
CA SER A 93 -13.63 24.57 -37.21
C SER A 93 -13.63 23.75 -38.51
N LYS A 94 -12.50 23.65 -39.20
CA LYS A 94 -12.31 22.87 -40.43
C LYS A 94 -11.58 21.55 -40.20
N GLY A 95 -11.14 21.26 -38.97
CA GLY A 95 -10.36 20.06 -38.68
C GLY A 95 -8.86 20.22 -38.97
N GLU A 96 -8.34 21.46 -39.10
CA GLU A 96 -6.92 21.77 -39.34
C GLU A 96 -6.15 22.08 -38.05
#